data_AF-A0AAU9QHU5-F1
#
_entry.id   AF-A0AAU9QHU5-F1
#
_cell.length_a   1.000
_cell.length_b   1.000
_cell.length_c   1.000
_cell.angle_alpha   90.00
_cell.angle_beta   90.00
_cell.angle_gamma   90.00
#
_symmetry.space_group_name_H-M   'P 1'
#
loop_
_entity.id
_entity.type
_entity.pdbx_description
1 polymer ?
#
loop_
_entity_poly.entity_id
_entity_poly.type
_entity_poly.pdbx_seq_one_letter_code
_entity_poly.pdbx_strand_id
1 'polypeptide(L)' 'MKEKHKSMLWTAVIVLFMLAVINNVGALESLKKQINGDSGWF' A
#
# COMPACT_ATOMS: atom_id res chain seq x y z
N MET A 1 18.70 10.13 13.18
CA MET A 1 18.35 9.33 11.99
C MET A 1 19.20 9.83 10.83
N LYS A 2 20.17 9.05 10.33
CA LYS A 2 20.93 9.46 9.12
C LYS A 2 19.91 9.76 8.00
N GLU A 3 20.11 10.82 7.23
CA GLU A 3 19.17 11.34 6.20
C GLU A 3 18.54 10.23 5.33
N LYS A 4 19.32 9.19 4.97
CA LYS A 4 18.85 8.00 4.25
C LYS A 4 17.71 7.24 4.95
N HIS A 5 17.75 7.10 6.27
CA HIS A 5 16.70 6.40 7.03
C HIS A 5 15.42 7.21 7.12
N LYS A 6 15.53 8.54 7.15
CA LYS A 6 14.37 9.45 7.12
C LYS A 6 13.65 9.36 5.77
N SER A 7 14.41 9.34 4.67
CA SER A 7 13.86 9.14 3.32
C SER A 7 13.19 7.77 3.17
N MET A 8 13.81 6.70 3.64
CA MET A 8 13.23 5.34 3.58
C MET A 8 11.91 5.23 4.37
N LEU A 9 11.84 5.84 5.55
CA LEU A 9 10.61 5.91 6.35
C LEU A 9 9.48 6.64 5.63
N TRP A 10 9.78 7.79 5.03
CA TRP A 10 8.78 8.54 4.26
C TRP A 10 8.29 7.75 3.05
N THR A 11 9.18 7.08 2.32
CA THR A 11 8.79 6.21 1.21
C THR A 11 7.89 5.07 1.68
N ALA A 12 8.24 4.41 2.80
CA ALA A 12 7.42 3.35 3.36
C ALA A 12 6.01 3.85 3.77
N VAL A 13 5.94 5.02 4.41
CA VAL A 13 4.66 5.64 4.80
C VAL A 13 3.78 5.95 3.58
N ILE A 14 4.37 6.51 2.51
CA ILE A 14 3.64 6.84 1.28
C ILE A 14 3.11 5.56 0.61
N VAL A 15 3.93 4.52 0.53
CA VAL A 15 3.52 3.23 -0.06
C VAL A 15 2.39 2.60 0.75
N LEU A 16 2.51 2.57 2.08
CA LEU A 16 1.45 2.04 2.97
C LEU A 16 0.16 2.86 2.85
N PHE A 17 0.26 4.19 2.72
CA PHE A 17 -0.91 5.04 2.52
C PHE A 17 -1.61 4.76 1.20
N MET A 18 -0.87 4.64 0.08
CA MET A 18 -1.45 4.26 -1.20
C MET A 18 -2.13 2.90 -1.16
N LEU A 19 -1.51 1.90 -0.52
CA LEU A 19 -2.09 0.57 -0.36
C LEU A 19 -3.39 0.61 0.47
N ALA A 20 -3.43 1.41 1.53
CA ALA A 20 -4.64 1.60 2.33
C ALA A 20 -5.76 2.28 1.54
N VAL A 21 -5.44 3.29 0.74
CA VAL A 21 -6.41 3.94 -0.17
C VAL A 21 -6.94 2.93 -1.18
N ILE A 22 -6.06 2.15 -1.81
CA ILE A 22 -6.46 1.09 -2.74
C ILE A 22 -7.38 0.09 -2.03
N ASN A 23 -7.07 -0.32 -0.81
CA ASN A 23 -7.87 -1.28 -0.05
C ASN A 23 -9.23 -0.72 0.42
N ASN A 24 -9.36 0.59 0.59
CA ASN A 24 -10.61 1.21 1.08
C ASN A 24 -11.51 1.78 -0.03
N VAL A 25 -10.95 2.01 -1.22
CA VAL A 25 -11.72 2.47 -2.38
C VAL A 25 -12.33 1.27 -3.10
N GLY A 26 -13.66 1.13 -3.00
CA GLY A 26 -14.42 0.05 -3.67
C GLY A 26 -14.25 0.03 -5.19
N ALA A 27 -14.00 1.18 -5.83
CA ALA A 27 -13.75 1.26 -7.27
C ALA A 27 -12.46 0.54 -7.74
N LEU A 28 -11.56 0.19 -6.81
CA LEU A 28 -10.30 -0.50 -7.10
C LEU A 28 -10.36 -2.00 -6.75
N GLU A 29 -11.55 -2.56 -6.51
CA GLU A 29 -11.76 -3.96 -6.15
C GLU A 29 -11.21 -4.95 -7.19
N SER A 30 -11.28 -4.62 -8.48
CA SER A 30 -10.65 -5.42 -9.55
C SER A 30 -9.12 -5.42 -9.44
N LEU A 31 -8.53 -4.31 -8.98
CA LEU A 31 -7.10 -4.20 -8.73
C LEU A 31 -6.71 -4.97 -7.46
N LYS A 32 -7.53 -4.90 -6.40
CA LYS A 32 -7.35 -5.69 -5.17
C LYS A 32 -7.33 -7.18 -5.48
N LYS A 33 -8.27 -7.68 -6.29
CA LYS A 33 -8.30 -9.09 -6.69
C LYS A 33 -7.09 -9.51 -7.52
N GLN A 34 -6.59 -8.64 -8.41
CA GLN A 34 -5.35 -8.94 -9.16
C GLN A 34 -4.11 -8.99 -8.26
N ILE A 35 -4.03 -8.13 -7.25
CA ILE A 35 -2.85 -8.01 -6.39
C ILE A 35 -2.88 -9.03 -5.24
N ASN A 36 -4.04 -9.26 -4.62
CA ASN A 36 -4.19 -10.13 -3.44
C ASN A 36 -4.57 -11.57 -3.76
N GLY A 37 -5.12 -11.85 -4.94
CA GLY A 37 -5.73 -13.15 -5.25
C GLY A 37 -6.94 -13.49 -4.35
N ASP A 38 -7.41 -14.74 -4.39
CA ASP A 38 -8.62 -15.20 -3.67
C ASP A 38 -8.45 -15.33 -2.14
N SER A 39 -7.21 -15.32 -1.62
CA SER A 39 -6.89 -15.65 -0.23
C SER A 39 -6.39 -14.44 0.57
N GLY A 40 -6.93 -13.25 0.31
CA GLY A 40 -6.36 -11.95 0.68
C GLY A 40 -5.58 -11.90 2.00
N TRP A 41 -4.34 -11.41 1.93
CA TRP A 41 -3.51 -11.03 3.09
C TRP A 41 -3.75 -9.57 3.51
N PHE A 42 -4.52 -8.82 2.69
CA PHE A 42 -5.05 -7.48 2.90
C PHE A 42 -6.56 -7.46 2.64
#